data_AF-A0A7C0UVD4-F1
#
_entry.id   AF-A0A7C0UVD4-F1
#
_cell.length_a   1.000
_cell.length_b   1.000
_cell.length_c   1.000
_cell.angle_alpha   90.00
_cell.angle_beta   90.00
_cell.angle_gamma   90.00
#
_symmetry.space_group_name_H-M   'P 1'
#
loop_
_entity.id
_entity.type
_entity.pdbx_description
1 polymer ?
#
loop_
_entity_poly.entity_id
_entity_poly.type
_entity_poly.pdbx_seq_one_letter_code
_entity_poly.pdbx_strand_id
1 'polypeptide(L)'
;MADRVLVVGLDCAEPRLVFDLWADLLPNLSRLRNEGVWGNLRSTDPPITVPAWTCMFSSRDPGEHGFYGFRNRKDYSYDGLVFADSTYIKLPLLWQLFARQRKRSILVGVPQTYPPRPIKGMLIADFLTPDESAEYTYPPELKDEINRVADGEYIIDVKNFRTDDKAWLLDSIYRMTRRRFKVIKHLMVKYPWDLFIFVEMGPDRIHHGFWRFFDRTHRLYVPNNEYENAIRDYYIELDSLVGEVLELVDE
;
A
#
# COMPACT_ATOMS: atom_id res chain seq x y z
N MET A 1 6.23 -2.93 28.36
CA MET A 1 5.48 -2.45 27.19
C MET A 1 4.84 -3.66 26.53
N ALA A 2 3.62 -3.56 25.99
CA ALA A 2 3.10 -4.62 25.15
C ALA A 2 3.86 -4.60 23.82
N ASP A 3 4.31 -5.77 23.34
CA ASP A 3 5.03 -5.86 22.05
C ASP A 3 4.06 -5.51 20.91
N ARG A 4 4.18 -4.27 20.41
CA ARG A 4 3.47 -3.73 19.24
C ARG A 4 4.25 -4.03 17.97
N VAL A 5 3.56 -4.29 16.86
CA VAL A 5 4.18 -4.51 15.55
C VAL A 5 3.59 -3.53 14.53
N LEU A 6 4.44 -2.68 13.95
CA LEU A 6 4.10 -1.86 12.79
C LEU A 6 4.68 -2.49 11.53
N VAL A 7 3.86 -2.62 10.48
CA VAL A 7 4.27 -3.01 9.14
C VAL A 7 3.97 -1.85 8.18
N VAL A 8 5.04 -1.30 7.60
CA VAL A 8 4.97 -0.26 6.57
C VAL A 8 5.21 -0.93 5.21
N GLY A 9 4.18 -0.95 4.36
CA GLY A 9 4.29 -1.45 2.99
C GLY A 9 4.36 -0.31 1.98
N LEU A 10 5.35 -0.34 1.11
CA LEU A 10 5.48 0.59 -0.03
C LEU A 10 5.32 -0.23 -1.31
N ASP A 11 4.15 -0.16 -1.96
CA ASP A 11 3.86 -0.99 -3.13
C ASP A 11 4.72 -0.59 -4.32
N CYS A 12 5.31 -1.56 -5.01
CA CYS A 12 6.19 -1.33 -6.17
C CYS A 12 7.45 -0.47 -5.87
N ALA A 13 7.85 -0.36 -4.60
CA ALA A 13 9.08 0.33 -4.22
C ALA A 13 10.32 -0.42 -4.74
N GLU A 14 11.02 0.18 -5.69
CA GLU A 14 12.20 -0.44 -6.30
C GLU A 14 13.40 -0.29 -5.33
N PRO A 15 14.06 -1.40 -4.92
CA PRO A 15 15.08 -1.33 -3.86
C PRO A 15 16.29 -0.46 -4.18
N ARG A 16 16.76 -0.42 -5.42
CA ARG A 16 17.93 0.37 -5.85
C ARG A 16 17.64 1.87 -5.77
N LEU A 17 16.41 2.31 -6.00
CA LEU A 17 16.00 3.71 -5.86
C LEU A 17 16.11 4.13 -4.40
N VAL A 18 15.60 3.31 -3.48
CA VAL A 18 15.56 3.61 -2.05
C VAL A 18 16.94 3.48 -1.39
N PHE A 19 17.61 2.35 -1.61
CA PHE A 19 18.79 1.97 -0.83
C PHE A 19 20.13 2.30 -1.48
N ASP A 20 20.13 2.67 -2.77
CA ASP A 20 21.34 3.07 -3.49
C ASP A 20 21.23 4.50 -4.03
N LEU A 21 20.35 4.74 -5.01
CA LEU A 21 20.32 6.00 -5.76
C LEU A 21 19.91 7.21 -4.93
N TRP A 22 18.96 7.05 -4.01
CA TRP A 22 18.42 8.13 -3.18
C TRP A 22 18.63 7.91 -1.68
N ALA A 23 19.53 7.00 -1.27
CA ALA A 23 19.75 6.72 0.15
C ALA A 23 20.05 7.99 0.98
N ASP A 24 20.84 8.92 0.43
CA ASP A 24 21.19 10.20 1.08
C ASP A 24 20.04 11.21 1.12
N LEU A 25 18.96 10.98 0.36
CA LEU A 25 17.78 11.83 0.28
C LEU A 25 16.59 11.29 1.09
N LEU A 26 16.69 10.07 1.61
CA LEU A 26 15.62 9.35 2.31
C LEU A 26 16.08 9.02 3.75
N PRO A 27 16.25 10.02 4.62
CA PRO A 27 16.87 9.84 5.92
C PRO A 27 16.12 8.86 6.83
N ASN A 28 14.79 8.76 6.76
CA ASN A 28 14.02 7.89 7.63
C ASN A 28 14.16 6.41 7.23
N LEU A 29 14.01 6.10 5.95
CA LEU A 29 14.23 4.76 5.41
C LEU A 29 15.69 4.32 5.54
N SER A 30 16.64 5.24 5.32
CA SER A 30 18.06 4.99 5.55
C SER A 30 18.37 4.72 7.01
N ARG A 31 17.73 5.44 7.96
CA ARG A 31 17.86 5.16 9.40
C ARG A 31 17.37 3.76 9.74
N LEU A 32 16.20 3.34 9.25
CA LEU A 32 15.68 1.98 9.46
C LEU A 32 16.66 0.90 8.96
N ARG A 33 17.32 1.12 7.82
CA ARG A 33 18.34 0.21 7.29
C ARG A 33 19.59 0.17 8.19
N ASN A 34 20.06 1.33 8.66
CA ASN A 34 21.30 1.46 9.40
C ASN A 34 21.19 0.99 10.86
N GLU A 35 20.03 1.17 11.49
CA GLU A 35 19.78 0.83 12.89
C GLU A 35 19.06 -0.53 13.04
N GLY A 36 18.56 -1.10 11.95
CA GLY A 36 17.80 -2.34 11.93
C GLY A 36 18.50 -3.52 11.25
N VAL A 37 17.71 -4.54 10.90
CA VAL A 37 18.14 -5.68 10.09
C VAL A 37 17.51 -5.56 8.72
N TRP A 38 18.33 -5.68 7.67
CA TRP A 38 17.88 -5.56 6.29
C TRP A 38 18.48 -6.65 5.41
N GLY A 39 17.80 -6.95 4.30
CA GLY A 39 18.25 -7.90 3.30
C GLY A 39 17.28 -8.00 2.13
N ASN A 40 17.77 -8.54 1.01
CA ASN A 40 16.95 -8.73 -0.18
C ASN A 40 15.95 -9.87 0.04
N LEU A 41 14.66 -9.58 -0.15
CA LEU A 41 13.60 -10.58 -0.15
C LEU A 41 13.12 -10.84 -1.58
N ARG A 42 12.92 -12.11 -1.91
CA ARG A 42 12.31 -12.52 -3.19
C ARG A 42 10.79 -12.40 -3.07
N SER A 43 10.16 -11.76 -4.05
CA SER A 43 8.70 -11.72 -4.16
C SER A 43 8.13 -13.07 -4.61
N THR A 44 6.81 -13.16 -4.74
CA THR A 44 6.13 -14.31 -5.34
C THR A 44 6.40 -14.41 -6.83
N ASP A 45 6.15 -15.59 -7.40
CA ASP A 45 6.08 -15.80 -8.84
C ASP A 45 4.61 -16.08 -9.24
N PRO A 46 3.94 -15.16 -9.98
CA PRO A 46 4.45 -13.89 -10.49
C PRO A 46 4.47 -12.77 -9.41
N PRO A 47 5.34 -11.74 -9.58
CA PRO A 47 5.52 -10.66 -8.61
C PRO A 47 4.46 -9.56 -8.81
N ILE A 48 3.18 -9.92 -8.69
CA ILE A 48 2.05 -8.99 -8.84
C ILE A 48 1.52 -8.62 -7.45
N THR A 49 1.12 -7.36 -7.26
CA THR A 49 0.63 -6.79 -6.00
C THR A 49 -0.29 -7.71 -5.19
N VAL A 50 -1.41 -8.19 -5.77
CA VAL A 50 -2.37 -9.04 -5.06
C VAL A 50 -1.76 -10.33 -4.51
N PRO A 51 -1.17 -11.22 -5.33
CA PRO A 51 -0.53 -12.42 -4.79
C PRO A 51 0.65 -12.11 -3.86
N ALA A 52 1.48 -11.10 -4.15
CA ALA A 52 2.65 -10.80 -3.33
C ALA A 52 2.29 -10.45 -1.86
N TRP A 53 1.36 -9.51 -1.65
CA TRP A 53 0.94 -9.12 -0.30
C TRP A 53 0.18 -10.22 0.42
N THR A 54 -0.74 -10.90 -0.26
CA THR A 54 -1.49 -11.98 0.39
C THR A 54 -0.60 -13.15 0.77
N CYS A 55 0.40 -13.50 -0.05
CA CYS A 55 1.40 -14.52 0.29
C CYS A 55 2.23 -14.10 1.49
N MET A 56 2.68 -12.83 1.55
CA MET A 56 3.40 -12.28 2.71
C MET A 56 2.61 -12.45 4.02
N PHE A 57 1.31 -12.14 4.00
CA PHE A 57 0.48 -12.20 5.22
C PHE A 57 -0.11 -13.56 5.56
N SER A 58 -0.04 -14.54 4.64
CA SER A 58 -0.51 -15.92 4.89
C SER A 58 0.63 -16.93 5.08
N SER A 59 1.86 -16.57 4.68
CA SER A 59 2.99 -17.52 4.57
C SER A 59 2.67 -18.71 3.66
N ARG A 60 2.04 -18.42 2.52
CA ARG A 60 1.57 -19.38 1.50
C ARG A 60 2.00 -18.90 0.13
N ASP A 61 2.03 -19.80 -0.85
CA ASP A 61 2.35 -19.44 -2.23
C ASP A 61 1.08 -19.18 -3.10
N PRO A 62 1.22 -18.54 -4.28
CA PRO A 62 0.09 -18.26 -5.16
C PRO A 62 -0.67 -19.52 -5.63
N GLY A 63 -0.01 -20.67 -5.70
CA GLY A 63 -0.61 -21.95 -6.06
C GLY A 63 -1.54 -22.49 -4.97
N GLU A 64 -1.16 -22.37 -3.70
CA GLU A 64 -2.04 -22.69 -2.56
C GLU A 64 -3.28 -21.78 -2.50
N HIS A 65 -3.13 -20.52 -2.92
CA HIS A 65 -4.23 -19.55 -2.99
C HIS A 65 -5.11 -19.70 -4.24
N GLY A 66 -4.55 -20.21 -5.34
CA GLY A 66 -5.25 -20.40 -6.61
C GLY A 66 -5.46 -19.14 -7.44
N PHE A 67 -4.72 -18.06 -7.16
CA PHE A 67 -4.73 -16.82 -7.98
C PHE A 67 -3.32 -16.28 -8.20
N TYR A 68 -3.08 -15.75 -9.40
CA TYR A 68 -1.74 -15.35 -9.87
C TYR A 68 -1.68 -13.86 -10.25
N GLY A 69 -2.71 -13.10 -9.90
CA GLY A 69 -2.82 -11.68 -10.16
C GLY A 69 -4.15 -11.13 -9.67
N PHE A 70 -4.41 -9.86 -9.92
CA PHE A 70 -5.69 -9.25 -9.55
C PHE A 70 -6.83 -9.67 -10.49
N ARG A 71 -6.55 -10.02 -11.75
CA ARG A 71 -7.49 -10.61 -12.71
C ARG A 71 -7.09 -12.05 -13.00
N ASN A 72 -8.04 -12.97 -12.89
CA ASN A 72 -7.81 -14.40 -13.12
C ASN A 72 -8.87 -14.93 -14.08
N ARG A 73 -8.57 -16.03 -14.77
CA ARG A 73 -9.56 -16.71 -15.61
C ARG A 73 -10.68 -17.23 -14.71
N LYS A 74 -11.92 -17.00 -15.13
CA LYS A 74 -13.09 -17.49 -14.40
C LYS A 74 -13.13 -19.02 -14.37
N ASP A 75 -12.73 -19.65 -15.47
CA ASP A 75 -12.72 -21.09 -15.69
C ASP A 75 -11.66 -21.47 -16.76
N TYR A 76 -11.75 -22.69 -17.29
CA TYR A 76 -10.83 -23.21 -18.33
C TYR A 76 -11.12 -22.66 -19.74
N SER A 77 -12.13 -21.81 -19.93
CA SER A 77 -12.38 -21.11 -21.20
C SER A 77 -11.50 -19.88 -21.32
N TYR A 78 -11.39 -19.34 -22.54
CA TYR A 78 -10.70 -18.06 -22.78
C TYR A 78 -11.60 -16.84 -22.50
N ASP A 79 -12.84 -17.09 -22.08
CA ASP A 79 -13.86 -16.06 -21.90
C ASP A 79 -14.00 -15.68 -20.43
N GLY A 80 -13.93 -14.38 -20.16
CA GLY A 80 -14.22 -13.83 -18.85
C GLY A 80 -13.05 -13.84 -17.86
N LEU A 81 -12.89 -12.70 -17.21
CA LEU A 81 -11.95 -12.53 -16.10
C LEU A 81 -12.73 -12.19 -14.84
N VAL A 82 -12.25 -12.69 -13.71
CA VAL A 82 -12.75 -12.37 -12.37
C VAL A 82 -11.66 -11.68 -11.57
N PHE A 83 -12.07 -10.78 -10.68
CA PHE A 83 -11.14 -10.19 -9.72
C PHE A 83 -10.90 -11.16 -8.57
N ALA A 84 -9.64 -11.39 -8.22
CA ALA A 84 -9.29 -12.09 -6.99
C ALA A 84 -9.42 -11.09 -5.82
N ASP A 85 -10.66 -10.82 -5.42
CA ASP A 85 -10.97 -10.01 -4.24
C ASP A 85 -10.71 -10.79 -2.94
N SER A 86 -11.04 -10.19 -1.79
CA SER A 86 -10.82 -10.82 -0.49
C SER A 86 -11.54 -12.15 -0.37
N THR A 87 -12.67 -12.39 -1.05
CA THR A 87 -13.45 -13.63 -0.92
C THR A 87 -12.69 -14.87 -1.43
N TYR A 88 -11.67 -14.68 -2.26
CA TYR A 88 -10.81 -15.76 -2.77
C TYR A 88 -9.83 -16.29 -1.71
N ILE A 89 -9.49 -15.49 -0.69
CA ILE A 89 -8.54 -15.93 0.35
C ILE A 89 -9.25 -16.86 1.34
N LYS A 90 -8.90 -18.15 1.30
CA LYS A 90 -9.45 -19.21 2.19
C LYS A 90 -8.54 -19.55 3.38
N LEU A 91 -7.29 -19.12 3.32
CA LEU A 91 -6.27 -19.43 4.31
C LEU A 91 -6.17 -18.33 5.39
N PRO A 92 -5.75 -18.66 6.63
CA PRO A 92 -5.60 -17.67 7.68
C PRO A 92 -4.56 -16.60 7.33
N LEU A 93 -4.89 -15.34 7.60
CA LEU A 93 -3.98 -14.19 7.46
C LEU A 93 -3.41 -13.77 8.82
N LEU A 94 -2.29 -13.06 8.81
CA LEU A 94 -1.54 -12.64 10.01
C LEU A 94 -2.43 -12.02 11.09
N TRP A 95 -3.31 -11.08 10.73
CA TRP A 95 -4.20 -10.42 11.69
C TRP A 95 -5.27 -11.36 12.27
N GLN A 96 -5.65 -12.44 11.58
CA GLN A 96 -6.53 -13.47 12.13
C GLN A 96 -5.80 -14.31 13.18
N LEU A 97 -4.49 -14.52 13.02
CA LEU A 97 -3.65 -15.17 14.03
C LEU A 97 -3.51 -14.29 15.29
N PHE A 98 -3.33 -12.97 15.11
CA PHE A 98 -3.37 -12.00 16.21
C PHE A 98 -4.73 -12.02 16.92
N ALA A 99 -5.83 -12.02 16.19
CA ALA A 99 -7.17 -12.05 16.76
C ALA A 99 -7.42 -13.30 17.64
N ARG A 100 -6.90 -14.48 17.26
CA ARG A 100 -6.96 -15.71 18.08
C ARG A 100 -6.27 -15.55 19.44
N GLN A 101 -5.25 -14.70 19.51
CA GLN A 101 -4.56 -14.35 20.75
C GLN A 101 -5.18 -13.14 21.46
N ARG A 102 -6.40 -12.75 21.07
CA ARG A 102 -7.12 -11.58 21.58
C ARG A 102 -6.41 -10.24 21.31
N LYS A 103 -5.47 -10.19 20.37
CA LYS A 103 -4.80 -8.97 19.93
C LYS A 103 -5.62 -8.22 18.88
N ARG A 104 -5.48 -6.89 18.84
CA ARG A 104 -6.19 -5.97 17.94
C ARG A 104 -5.30 -5.58 16.75
N SER A 105 -5.89 -5.52 15.56
CA SER A 105 -5.19 -5.09 14.34
C SER A 105 -5.85 -3.88 13.69
N ILE A 106 -5.05 -2.94 13.21
CA ILE A 106 -5.49 -1.85 12.32
C ILE A 106 -4.83 -2.07 10.96
N LEU A 107 -5.65 -2.16 9.90
CA LEU A 107 -5.22 -2.40 8.53
C LEU A 107 -5.66 -1.23 7.64
N VAL A 108 -4.75 -0.66 6.86
CA VAL A 108 -5.04 0.46 5.95
C VAL A 108 -4.48 0.17 4.56
N GLY A 109 -5.36 0.01 3.58
CA GLY A 109 -4.97 -0.14 2.17
C GLY A 109 -4.25 -1.45 1.83
N VAL A 110 -4.25 -2.44 2.71
CA VAL A 110 -3.58 -3.74 2.50
C VAL A 110 -4.22 -4.47 1.32
N PRO A 111 -3.48 -4.80 0.24
CA PRO A 111 -4.07 -5.41 -0.94
C PRO A 111 -4.88 -6.68 -0.68
N GLN A 112 -5.93 -6.86 -1.49
CA GLN A 112 -6.88 -7.97 -1.40
C GLN A 112 -7.70 -8.02 -0.11
N THR A 113 -8.01 -6.85 0.46
CA THR A 113 -8.87 -6.72 1.64
C THR A 113 -10.28 -6.23 1.32
N TYR A 114 -10.56 -5.75 0.10
CA TYR A 114 -11.93 -5.53 -0.37
C TYR A 114 -12.59 -6.83 -0.88
N PRO A 115 -13.87 -7.10 -0.58
CA PRO A 115 -14.70 -6.40 0.40
C PRO A 115 -14.18 -6.64 1.83
N PRO A 116 -14.28 -5.66 2.73
CA PRO A 116 -13.75 -5.76 4.08
C PRO A 116 -14.40 -6.92 4.83
N ARG A 117 -13.58 -7.77 5.44
CA ARG A 117 -14.06 -8.83 6.33
C ARG A 117 -13.94 -8.39 7.79
N PRO A 118 -14.85 -8.82 8.69
CA PRO A 118 -14.73 -8.53 10.11
C PRO A 118 -13.38 -8.94 10.69
N ILE A 119 -12.73 -8.02 11.41
CA ILE A 119 -11.50 -8.29 12.14
C ILE A 119 -11.61 -7.80 13.58
N LYS A 120 -10.73 -8.26 14.47
CA LYS A 120 -10.61 -7.65 15.80
C LYS A 120 -9.82 -6.34 15.67
N GLY A 121 -10.51 -5.24 15.40
CA GLY A 121 -9.91 -3.91 15.24
C GLY A 121 -10.53 -3.16 14.08
N MET A 122 -9.69 -2.57 13.22
CA MET A 122 -10.13 -1.65 12.15
C MET A 122 -9.50 -1.98 10.81
N LEU A 123 -10.26 -1.87 9.74
CA LEU A 123 -9.83 -2.16 8.38
C LEU A 123 -10.33 -1.06 7.44
N ILE A 124 -9.44 -0.49 6.65
CA ILE A 124 -9.76 0.32 5.46
C ILE A 124 -9.24 -0.46 4.26
N ALA A 125 -10.14 -0.86 3.37
CA ALA A 125 -9.83 -1.76 2.27
C ALA A 125 -8.97 -1.07 1.20
N ASP A 126 -8.55 -1.86 0.21
CA ASP A 126 -7.52 -1.50 -0.75
C ASP A 126 -8.05 -1.01 -2.10
N PHE A 127 -7.13 -0.84 -3.05
CA PHE A 127 -7.38 -0.37 -4.41
C PHE A 127 -8.33 -1.25 -5.24
N LEU A 128 -8.64 -2.46 -4.79
CA LEU A 128 -9.69 -3.30 -5.38
C LEU A 128 -11.11 -2.80 -5.07
N THR A 129 -11.26 -1.83 -4.17
CA THR A 129 -12.54 -1.20 -3.87
C THR A 129 -13.09 -0.48 -5.11
N PRO A 130 -14.34 -0.76 -5.54
CA PRO A 130 -14.90 -0.19 -6.76
C PRO A 130 -14.94 1.33 -6.77
N ASP A 131 -15.44 1.95 -5.69
CA ASP A 131 -15.52 3.40 -5.47
C ASP A 131 -16.00 3.69 -4.03
N GLU A 132 -16.13 4.97 -3.70
CA GLU A 132 -16.56 5.46 -2.40
C GLU A 132 -18.01 5.14 -2.04
N SER A 133 -18.84 4.66 -2.97
CA SER A 133 -20.21 4.21 -2.66
C SER A 133 -20.22 2.84 -1.97
N ALA A 134 -19.17 2.03 -2.19
CA ALA A 134 -19.04 0.72 -1.57
C ALA A 134 -18.80 0.80 -0.05
N GLU A 135 -19.07 -0.32 0.64
CA GLU A 135 -18.62 -0.54 2.01
C GLU A 135 -17.17 -1.04 1.98
N TYR A 136 -16.23 -0.16 2.31
CA TYR A 136 -14.80 -0.44 2.22
C TYR A 136 -14.09 -0.33 3.58
N THR A 137 -14.84 -0.15 4.67
CA THR A 137 -14.28 -0.11 6.02
C THR A 137 -14.90 -1.16 6.92
N TYR A 138 -14.13 -1.62 7.90
CA TYR A 138 -14.65 -2.33 9.05
C TYR A 138 -14.14 -1.66 10.34
N PRO A 139 -15.01 -1.34 11.30
CA PRO A 139 -16.47 -1.39 11.17
C PRO A 139 -16.97 -0.33 10.14
N PRO A 140 -18.20 -0.45 9.59
CA PRO A 140 -18.69 0.43 8.53
C PRO A 140 -18.68 1.92 8.89
N GLU A 141 -18.94 2.27 10.15
CA GLU A 141 -18.95 3.65 10.66
C GLU A 141 -17.57 4.34 10.60
N LEU A 142 -16.49 3.57 10.46
CA LEU A 142 -15.14 4.11 10.31
C LEU A 142 -15.02 5.02 9.07
N LYS A 143 -15.80 4.75 8.01
CA LYS A 143 -15.83 5.51 6.76
C LYS A 143 -16.05 7.02 6.98
N ASP A 144 -16.99 7.39 7.84
CA ASP A 144 -17.30 8.80 8.10
C ASP A 144 -16.17 9.50 8.85
N GLU A 145 -15.51 8.78 9.75
CA GLU A 145 -14.38 9.30 10.50
C GLU A 145 -13.17 9.57 9.61
N ILE A 146 -12.79 8.60 8.77
CA ILE A 146 -11.62 8.74 7.90
C ILE A 146 -11.85 9.81 6.85
N ASN A 147 -13.07 9.99 6.35
CA ASN A 147 -13.40 11.11 5.45
C ASN A 147 -13.21 12.45 6.14
N ARG A 148 -13.69 12.63 7.37
CA ARG A 148 -13.48 13.89 8.13
C ARG A 148 -12.00 14.20 8.34
N VAL A 149 -11.19 13.19 8.66
CA VAL A 149 -9.75 13.33 8.87
C VAL A 149 -9.00 13.61 7.55
N ALA A 150 -9.46 13.02 6.45
CA ALA A 150 -8.91 13.18 5.11
C ALA A 150 -9.43 14.43 4.37
N ASP A 151 -9.63 15.55 5.08
CA ASP A 151 -10.12 16.81 4.52
C ASP A 151 -11.48 16.69 3.80
N GLY A 152 -12.35 15.81 4.30
CA GLY A 152 -13.68 15.56 3.74
C GLY A 152 -13.75 14.46 2.69
N GLU A 153 -12.62 13.94 2.20
CA GLU A 153 -12.60 12.95 1.12
C GLU A 153 -11.38 12.02 1.25
N TYR A 154 -11.63 10.78 1.71
CA TYR A 154 -10.61 9.72 1.71
C TYR A 154 -10.44 9.12 0.31
N ILE A 155 -9.22 9.20 -0.24
CA ILE A 155 -8.91 8.71 -1.59
C ILE A 155 -8.43 7.25 -1.52
N ILE A 156 -9.29 6.33 -1.98
CA ILE A 156 -9.05 4.88 -1.94
C ILE A 156 -8.07 4.40 -3.00
N ASP A 157 -7.98 5.09 -4.15
CA ASP A 157 -6.96 4.88 -5.17
C ASP A 157 -7.02 5.96 -6.26
N VAL A 158 -5.94 6.14 -7.03
CA VAL A 158 -5.93 6.96 -8.26
C VAL A 158 -6.22 6.05 -9.46
N LYS A 159 -7.49 5.77 -9.76
CA LYS A 159 -7.88 4.75 -10.78
C LYS A 159 -7.32 4.98 -12.19
N ASN A 160 -7.32 6.24 -12.65
CA ASN A 160 -6.88 6.61 -14.01
C ASN A 160 -5.38 6.94 -14.08
N PHE A 161 -4.54 6.21 -13.33
CA PHE A 161 -3.11 6.49 -13.22
C PHE A 161 -2.30 6.32 -14.51
N ARG A 162 -2.90 5.78 -15.59
CA ARG A 162 -2.29 5.71 -16.93
C ARG A 162 -2.68 6.87 -17.86
N THR A 163 -3.34 7.89 -17.34
CA THR A 163 -3.72 9.09 -18.09
C THR A 163 -2.52 9.82 -18.70
N ASP A 164 -2.78 10.55 -19.80
CA ASP A 164 -1.84 11.49 -20.40
C ASP A 164 -1.81 12.85 -19.68
N ASP A 165 -2.81 13.17 -18.87
CA ASP A 165 -2.81 14.34 -17.98
C ASP A 165 -1.89 14.10 -16.78
N LYS A 166 -0.59 14.34 -16.99
CA LYS A 166 0.46 14.09 -16.00
C LYS A 166 0.44 15.08 -14.85
N ALA A 167 0.04 16.32 -15.08
CA ALA A 167 -0.10 17.31 -14.02
C ALA A 167 -1.21 16.89 -13.03
N TRP A 168 -2.39 16.51 -13.54
CA TRP A 168 -3.47 16.01 -12.70
C TRP A 168 -3.07 14.72 -11.96
N LEU A 169 -2.39 13.81 -12.65
CA LEU A 169 -1.96 12.54 -12.05
C LEU A 169 -1.01 12.78 -10.88
N LEU A 170 -0.02 13.66 -11.05
CA LEU A 170 0.95 13.98 -10.01
C LEU A 170 0.23 14.58 -8.79
N ASP A 171 -0.61 15.61 -8.99
CA ASP A 171 -1.43 16.21 -7.92
C ASP A 171 -2.28 15.16 -7.19
N SER A 172 -2.94 14.27 -7.94
CA SER A 172 -3.80 13.22 -7.38
C SER A 172 -3.03 12.23 -6.51
N ILE A 173 -1.81 11.85 -6.90
CA ILE A 173 -0.95 10.95 -6.12
C ILE A 173 -0.54 11.63 -4.80
N TYR A 174 -0.04 12.86 -4.86
CA TYR A 174 0.34 13.60 -3.64
C TYR A 174 -0.85 13.82 -2.69
N ARG A 175 -2.01 14.22 -3.22
CA ARG A 175 -3.22 14.40 -2.42
C ARG A 175 -3.66 13.10 -1.76
N MET A 176 -3.65 11.99 -2.48
CA MET A 176 -3.98 10.66 -1.95
C MET A 176 -3.04 10.30 -0.80
N THR A 177 -1.72 10.34 -1.03
CA THR A 177 -0.71 9.96 -0.04
C THR A 177 -0.83 10.84 1.22
N ARG A 178 -0.85 12.18 1.09
CA ARG A 178 -0.99 13.10 2.23
C ARG A 178 -2.24 12.81 3.07
N ARG A 179 -3.40 12.61 2.43
CA ARG A 179 -4.67 12.34 3.12
C ARG A 179 -4.68 10.99 3.82
N ARG A 180 -4.08 9.96 3.21
CA ARG A 180 -3.92 8.65 3.86
C ARG A 180 -3.02 8.73 5.07
N PHE A 181 -1.91 9.44 5.00
CA PHE A 181 -1.02 9.61 6.15
C PHE A 181 -1.67 10.40 7.30
N LYS A 182 -2.56 11.37 7.01
CA LYS A 182 -3.41 11.97 8.06
C LYS A 182 -4.25 10.91 8.77
N VAL A 183 -4.91 10.03 8.01
CA VAL A 183 -5.74 8.95 8.56
C VAL A 183 -4.90 7.93 9.33
N ILE A 184 -3.76 7.49 8.79
CA ILE A 184 -2.86 6.52 9.43
C ILE A 184 -2.43 7.03 10.83
N LYS A 185 -1.90 8.26 10.90
CA LYS A 185 -1.47 8.87 12.15
C LYS A 185 -2.63 9.02 13.14
N HIS A 186 -3.78 9.49 12.66
CA HIS A 186 -4.99 9.62 13.48
C HIS A 186 -5.43 8.29 14.10
N LEU A 187 -5.47 7.20 13.31
CA LEU A 187 -5.85 5.89 13.81
C LEU A 187 -4.84 5.33 14.80
N MET A 188 -3.55 5.55 14.55
CA MET A 188 -2.44 5.08 15.39
C MET A 188 -2.48 5.70 16.79
N VAL A 189 -2.81 7.00 16.88
CA VAL A 189 -2.92 7.75 18.15
C VAL A 189 -4.24 7.47 18.85
N LYS A 190 -5.36 7.45 18.11
CA LYS A 190 -6.70 7.41 18.71
C LYS A 190 -7.09 6.02 19.23
N TYR A 191 -6.65 4.94 18.58
CA TYR A 191 -7.13 3.60 18.85
C TYR A 191 -6.02 2.66 19.34
N PRO A 192 -6.32 1.74 20.29
CA PRO A 192 -5.34 0.76 20.72
C PRO A 192 -5.14 -0.33 19.65
N TRP A 193 -3.89 -0.68 19.40
CA TRP A 193 -3.48 -1.71 18.44
C TRP A 193 -2.29 -2.52 18.96
N ASP A 194 -2.25 -3.80 18.57
CA ASP A 194 -1.09 -4.68 18.75
C ASP A 194 -0.36 -4.91 17.42
N LEU A 195 -1.09 -4.84 16.30
CA LEU A 195 -0.58 -4.93 14.94
C LEU A 195 -1.16 -3.77 14.11
N PHE A 196 -0.31 -2.92 13.57
CA PHE A 196 -0.70 -1.88 12.62
C PHE A 196 -0.05 -2.19 11.27
N ILE A 197 -0.85 -2.30 10.22
CA ILE A 197 -0.35 -2.53 8.85
C ILE A 197 -0.94 -1.46 7.97
N PHE A 198 -0.09 -0.74 7.24
CA PHE A 198 -0.55 0.03 6.10
C PHE A 198 0.28 -0.27 4.87
N VAL A 199 -0.36 -0.23 3.71
CA VAL A 199 0.30 -0.32 2.41
C VAL A 199 0.00 0.96 1.63
N GLU A 200 1.05 1.73 1.37
CA GLU A 200 0.95 2.92 0.53
C GLU A 200 1.12 2.55 -0.95
N MET A 201 0.06 2.85 -1.72
CA MET A 201 -0.03 2.53 -3.15
C MET A 201 0.62 3.59 -4.05
N GLY A 202 0.90 4.79 -3.52
CA GLY A 202 1.42 5.88 -4.34
C GLY A 202 2.74 5.59 -5.07
N PRO A 203 3.72 4.82 -4.55
CA PRO A 203 4.92 4.46 -5.33
C PRO A 203 4.58 3.62 -6.57
N ASP A 204 3.60 2.71 -6.50
CA ASP A 204 3.12 1.99 -7.69
C ASP A 204 2.49 2.94 -8.72
N ARG A 205 1.62 3.85 -8.26
CA ARG A 205 0.95 4.79 -9.17
C ARG A 205 1.94 5.75 -9.82
N ILE A 206 2.93 6.23 -9.08
CA ILE A 206 3.93 7.15 -9.63
C ILE A 206 4.90 6.43 -10.57
N HIS A 207 5.28 5.18 -10.26
CA HIS A 207 6.09 4.37 -11.16
C HIS A 207 5.35 4.12 -12.47
N HIS A 208 4.11 3.67 -12.43
CA HIS A 208 3.30 3.47 -13.63
C HIS A 208 3.07 4.75 -14.42
N GLY A 209 2.85 5.88 -13.73
CA GLY A 209 2.60 7.17 -14.34
C GLY A 209 3.82 7.81 -14.99
N PHE A 210 5.00 7.64 -14.37
CA PHE A 210 6.14 8.51 -14.63
C PHE A 210 7.48 7.82 -14.94
N TRP A 211 7.59 6.48 -14.89
CA TRP A 211 8.88 5.78 -15.11
C TRP A 211 9.60 6.23 -16.38
N ARG A 212 8.85 6.39 -17.49
CA ARG A 212 9.39 6.80 -18.79
C ARG A 212 10.10 8.16 -18.80
N PHE A 213 9.75 9.04 -17.86
CA PHE A 213 10.31 10.40 -17.76
C PHE A 213 11.57 10.44 -16.89
N PHE A 214 11.74 9.45 -16.02
CA PHE A 214 12.84 9.33 -15.08
C PHE A 214 13.96 8.43 -15.60
N ASP A 215 13.61 7.25 -16.13
CA ASP A 215 14.59 6.24 -16.53
C ASP A 215 15.24 6.59 -17.87
N ARG A 216 16.51 7.00 -17.81
CA ARG A 216 17.34 7.34 -18.97
C ARG A 216 17.52 6.20 -19.98
N THR A 217 17.29 4.95 -19.57
CA THR A 217 17.38 3.77 -20.45
C THR A 217 16.05 3.44 -21.13
N HIS A 218 14.95 4.08 -20.71
CA HIS A 218 13.64 3.85 -21.27
C HIS A 218 13.55 4.37 -22.72
N ARG A 219 13.02 3.55 -23.64
CA ARG A 219 12.94 3.86 -25.08
C ARG A 219 12.22 5.17 -25.46
N LEU A 220 11.39 5.71 -24.55
CA LEU A 220 10.63 6.95 -24.73
C LEU A 220 11.17 8.12 -23.86
N TYR A 221 12.32 7.97 -23.21
CA TYR A 221 12.88 9.02 -22.38
C TYR A 221 13.35 10.20 -23.24
N VAL A 222 13.06 11.42 -22.76
CA VAL A 222 13.50 12.68 -23.35
C VAL A 222 14.22 13.47 -22.25
N PRO A 223 15.49 13.87 -22.44
CA PRO A 223 16.23 14.66 -21.44
C PRO A 223 15.58 16.02 -21.14
N ASN A 224 15.74 16.52 -19.92
CA ASN A 224 15.23 17.83 -19.46
C ASN A 224 13.70 17.97 -19.57
N ASN A 225 12.97 16.86 -19.46
CA ASN A 225 11.52 16.90 -19.40
C ASN A 225 11.06 17.37 -17.99
N GLU A 226 9.88 17.97 -17.91
CA GLU A 226 9.36 18.58 -16.67
C GLU A 226 9.14 17.57 -15.52
N TYR A 227 9.03 16.27 -15.82
CA TYR A 227 8.73 15.21 -14.84
C TYR A 227 9.95 14.35 -14.48
N GLU A 228 11.17 14.73 -14.89
CA GLU A 228 12.38 13.91 -14.70
C GLU A 228 12.65 13.61 -13.21
N ASN A 229 12.27 14.52 -12.32
CA ASN A 229 12.41 14.37 -10.87
C ASN A 229 11.14 13.89 -10.16
N ALA A 230 10.02 13.70 -10.86
CA ALA A 230 8.71 13.46 -10.24
C ALA A 230 8.73 12.25 -9.29
N ILE A 231 9.38 11.15 -9.67
CA ILE A 231 9.50 9.97 -8.82
C ILE A 231 10.37 10.28 -7.59
N ARG A 232 11.56 10.85 -7.78
CA ARG A 232 12.46 11.20 -6.68
C ARG A 232 11.80 12.10 -5.65
N ASP A 233 11.19 13.19 -6.11
CA ASP A 233 10.62 14.21 -5.23
C ASP A 233 9.39 13.67 -4.47
N TYR A 234 8.67 12.70 -5.03
CA TYR A 234 7.63 11.97 -4.32
C TYR A 234 8.20 11.05 -3.23
N TYR A 235 9.29 10.34 -3.50
CA TYR A 235 9.94 9.49 -2.49
C TYR A 235 10.47 10.31 -1.30
N ILE A 236 11.01 11.51 -1.55
CA ILE A 236 11.44 12.42 -0.48
C ILE A 236 10.27 12.78 0.45
N GLU A 237 9.12 13.15 -0.12
CA GLU A 237 7.95 13.46 0.70
C GLU A 237 7.38 12.22 1.41
N LEU A 238 7.34 11.08 0.72
CA LEU A 238 6.91 9.82 1.30
C LEU A 238 7.80 9.40 2.48
N ASP A 239 9.12 9.55 2.37
CA ASP A 239 10.07 9.29 3.46
C ASP A 239 9.80 10.19 4.67
N SER A 240 9.56 11.49 4.44
CA SER A 240 9.17 12.42 5.50
C SER A 240 7.90 11.97 6.22
N LEU A 241 6.86 11.58 5.45
CA LEU A 241 5.59 11.10 6.01
C LEU A 241 5.75 9.78 6.77
N VAL A 242 6.62 8.87 6.32
CA VAL A 242 7.00 7.66 7.06
C VAL A 242 7.70 8.04 8.36
N GLY A 243 8.62 9.01 8.34
CA GLY A 243 9.27 9.56 9.54
C GLY A 243 8.27 10.01 10.60
N GLU A 244 7.27 10.80 10.20
CA GLU A 244 6.20 11.26 11.09
C GLU A 244 5.38 10.11 11.70
N VAL A 245 5.25 8.97 11.00
CA VAL A 245 4.58 7.77 11.56
C VAL A 245 5.50 7.05 12.55
N LEU A 246 6.80 6.96 12.28
CA LEU A 246 7.77 6.31 13.16
C LEU A 246 7.88 7.05 14.51
N GLU A 247 7.84 8.38 14.49
CA GLU A 247 7.84 9.20 15.72
C GLU A 247 6.69 8.84 16.68
N LEU A 248 5.52 8.43 16.15
CA LEU A 248 4.36 8.03 16.96
C LEU A 248 4.49 6.63 17.58
N VAL A 249 5.46 5.82 17.13
CA VAL A 249 5.68 4.45 17.63
C VAL A 249 6.80 4.42 18.67
N ASP A 250 7.76 5.32 18.55
CA ASP A 250 8.89 5.46 19.49
C ASP A 250 8.46 6.05 20.86
N GLU A 251 7.22 6.54 20.97
CA GLU A 251 6.51 6.90 22.23
C GLU A 251 5.77 5.70 22.89
#